data_AF-A0A2K3K8U9-F1
#
_entry.id   AF-A0A2K3K8U9-F1
#
_cell.length_a   1.000
_cell.length_b   1.000
_cell.length_c   1.000
_cell.angle_alpha   90.00
_cell.angle_beta   90.00
_cell.angle_gamma   90.00
#
_symmetry.space_group_name_H-M   'P 1'
#
loop_
_entity.id
_entity.type
_entity.pdbx_description
1 polymer ?
#
loop_
_entity_poly.entity_id
_entity_poly.type
_entity_poly.pdbx_seq_one_letter_code
_entity_poly.pdbx_strand_id
1 'polypeptide(L)' 'MLDHIIVETGGVKMPLNRIALVSVLDPKTLSVNPYDPETLKQLENTIVSSPLGLNPKTDGERLTVVIPP' A
#
# COMPACT_ATOMS: atom_id res chain seq x y z
N MET A 1 12.15 0.90 4.29
CA MET A 1 11.33 0.29 5.39
C MET A 1 9.97 -0.21 4.89
N LEU A 2 9.35 0.41 3.86
CA LEU A 2 8.19 -0.19 3.15
C LEU A 2 8.57 -1.07 1.96
N ASP A 3 9.85 -1.08 1.57
CA ASP A 3 10.36 -1.83 0.41
C ASP A 3 10.16 -3.35 0.50
N HIS A 4 9.91 -3.87 1.70
CA HIS A 4 9.73 -5.30 1.96
C HIS A 4 8.25 -5.70 2.11
N ILE A 5 7.30 -4.80 1.87
CA ILE A 5 5.88 -5.19 1.85
C ILE A 5 5.65 -6.00 0.57
N ILE A 6 5.50 -7.31 0.77
CA ILE A 6 5.09 -8.24 -0.27
C ILE A 6 3.57 -8.23 -0.31
N VAL A 7 3.02 -7.81 -1.45
CA VAL A 7 1.60 -7.81 -1.72
C VAL A 7 1.26 -9.06 -2.52
N GLU A 8 0.29 -9.82 -2.05
CA GLU A 8 -0.19 -11.01 -2.74
C GLU A 8 -1.44 -10.65 -3.55
N THR A 9 -1.27 -10.51 -4.86
CA THR A 9 -2.35 -10.14 -5.79
C THR A 9 -2.59 -11.32 -6.72
N GLY A 10 -3.83 -11.81 -6.77
CA GLY A 10 -4.23 -12.90 -7.67
C GLY A 10 -3.43 -14.21 -7.53
N GLY A 11 -2.83 -14.49 -6.37
CA GLY A 11 -1.99 -15.66 -6.13
C GLY A 11 -0.50 -15.47 -6.44
N VAL A 12 -0.09 -14.26 -6.83
CA VAL A 12 1.31 -13.91 -7.08
C VAL A 12 1.80 -12.93 -6.01
N LYS A 13 2.90 -13.29 -5.36
CA LYS A 13 3.58 -12.45 -4.37
C LYS A 13 4.51 -11.48 -5.09
N MET A 14 4.15 -10.20 -5.11
CA MET A 14 4.96 -9.14 -5.71
C MET A 14 5.24 -8.05 -4.68
N PRO A 15 6.43 -7.41 -4.71
CA PRO A 15 6.69 -6.29 -3.83
C PRO A 15 5.81 -5.09 -4.20
N LEU A 16 5.33 -4.36 -3.18
CA LEU A 16 4.44 -3.20 -3.32
C LEU A 16 4.96 -2.17 -4.35
N ASN A 17 6.29 -1.99 -4.41
CA ASN A 17 6.95 -1.06 -5.33
C ASN A 17 6.78 -1.40 -6.83
N ARG A 18 6.38 -2.64 -7.18
CA ARG A 18 6.15 -3.06 -8.57
C ARG A 18 4.73 -2.77 -9.04
N ILE A 19 3.79 -2.67 -8.12
CA ILE A 19 2.36 -2.48 -8.39
C ILE A 19 1.88 -1.07 -8.04
N ALA A 20 2.63 -0.36 -7.20
CA ALA A 20 2.33 1.01 -6.82
C ALA A 20 3.62 1.83 -6.59
N LEU A 21 3.51 3.13 -6.85
CA LEU A 21 4.51 4.12 -6.49
C LEU A 21 4.30 4.55 -5.03
N VAL A 22 5.28 4.27 -4.18
CA VAL A 22 5.27 4.68 -2.76
C VAL A 22 6.05 5.99 -2.61
N SER A 23 5.40 7.02 -2.09
CA SER A 23 5.98 8.33 -1.80
C SER A 23 5.69 8.74 -0.36
N VAL A 24 6.63 9.43 0.28
CA VAL A 24 6.41 9.99 1.61
C VAL A 24 5.65 11.30 1.48
N LEU A 25 4.44 11.37 2.05
CA LEU A 25 3.68 12.62 2.16
C LEU A 25 4.13 13.40 3.39
N ASP A 26 4.14 12.72 4.54
CA ASP A 26 4.47 13.29 5.84
C ASP A 26 5.37 12.33 6.62
N PRO A 27 6.04 12.78 7.70
CA PRO A 27 6.86 11.93 8.55
C PRO A 27 6.14 10.70 9.12
N LYS A 28 4.80 10.74 9.14
CA LYS A 28 3.92 9.66 9.61
C LYS A 28 2.96 9.15 8.55
N THR A 29 3.02 9.65 7.32
CA THR A 29 2.04 9.38 6.27
C THR A 29 2.71 9.06 4.95
N LEU A 30 2.30 7.97 4.33
CA LEU A 30 2.82 7.49 3.06
C LEU A 30 1.72 7.46 2.02
N SER A 31 1.99 8.03 0.86
CA SER A 31 1.16 7.90 -0.34
C SER A 31 1.59 6.65 -1.09
N VAL A 32 0.61 5.83 -1.47
CA VAL A 32 0.78 4.64 -2.29
C VAL A 32 -0.12 4.80 -3.51
N ASN A 33 0.47 5.02 -4.66
CA ASN A 33 -0.25 5.30 -5.90
C ASN A 33 -0.18 4.06 -6.80
N PRO A 34 -1.26 3.27 -6.89
CA PRO A 34 -1.26 2.10 -7.75
C PRO A 34 -1.10 2.52 -9.22
N TYR A 35 -0.40 1.70 -10.00
CA TYR A 35 -0.33 1.91 -11.45
C TYR A 35 -1.66 1.57 -12.12
N ASP A 36 -2.36 0.56 -11.59
CA ASP A 36 -3.69 0.14 -12.05
C ASP A 36 -4.74 0.35 -10.95
N PRO A 37 -5.81 1.12 -11.20
CA PRO A 37 -6.84 1.40 -10.20
C PRO A 37 -7.62 0.14 -9.77
N GLU A 38 -7.65 -0.92 -10.60
CA GLU A 38 -8.25 -2.21 -10.23
C GLU A 38 -7.49 -2.90 -9.08
N THR A 39 -6.18 -2.65 -8.96
CA THR A 39 -5.34 -3.21 -7.89
C THR A 39 -5.49 -2.46 -6.56
N LEU A 40 -6.15 -1.29 -6.56
CA LEU A 40 -6.33 -0.44 -5.38
C LEU A 40 -6.99 -1.22 -4.22
N LYS A 41 -8.04 -1.98 -4.54
CA LYS A 41 -8.80 -2.78 -3.57
C LYS A 41 -8.01 -3.98 -3.03
N GLN A 42 -7.14 -4.54 -3.85
CA GLN A 42 -6.22 -5.61 -3.42
C GLN A 42 -5.11 -5.04 -2.53
N LEU A 43 -4.54 -3.89 -2.89
CA LEU A 43 -3.54 -3.19 -2.09
C LEU A 43 -4.07 -2.88 -0.70
N GLU A 44 -5.28 -2.31 -0.62
CA GLU A 44 -5.94 -1.97 0.63
C GLU A 44 -6.05 -3.20 1.55
N ASN A 45 -6.66 -4.27 1.07
CA ASN A 45 -6.79 -5.52 1.83
C ASN A 45 -5.44 -6.11 2.22
N THR A 46 -4.44 -6.00 1.35
CA THR A 46 -3.13 -6.58 1.63
C THR A 46 -2.35 -5.78 2.66
N ILE A 47 -2.45 -4.44 2.65
CA ILE A 47 -1.82 -3.58 3.65
C ILE A 47 -2.50 -3.80 5.02
N VAL A 48 -3.82 -3.95 5.05
CA VAL A 48 -4.57 -4.30 6.29
C VAL A 48 -4.18 -5.69 6.79
N SER A 49 -4.05 -6.67 5.88
CA SER A 49 -3.66 -8.05 6.23
C SER A 49 -2.15 -8.21 6.48
N SER A 50 -1.36 -7.18 6.19
CA SER A 50 0.08 -7.19 6.37
C SER A 50 0.42 -7.23 7.86
N PRO A 51 1.51 -7.90 8.27
CA PRO A 51 1.95 -7.96 9.66
C PRO A 51 2.32 -6.58 10.26
N LEU A 52 2.29 -5.52 9.46
CA LEU A 52 2.51 -4.15 9.92
C LEU A 52 1.32 -3.55 10.66
N GLY A 53 0.11 -4.14 10.57
CA GLY A 53 -1.07 -3.64 11.28
C GLY A 53 -1.45 -2.20 10.90
N LEU A 54 -1.14 -1.80 9.67
CA LEU A 54 -1.38 -0.45 9.17
C LEU A 54 -2.78 -0.35 8.59
N ASN A 55 -3.44 0.80 8.79
CA ASN A 55 -4.73 1.09 8.19
C ASN A 55 -4.53 2.04 7.00
N PRO A 56 -4.56 1.53 5.75
CA PRO A 56 -4.58 2.36 4.57
C PRO A 56 -5.93 3.09 4.47
N LYS A 57 -5.90 4.26 3.85
CA LYS A 57 -7.07 5.11 3.61
C LYS A 57 -7.09 5.50 2.15
N THR A 58 -8.16 5.16 1.47
CA THR A 58 -8.33 5.43 0.04
C THR A 58 -8.70 6.90 -0.17
N ASP A 59 -7.94 7.59 -1.01
CA ASP A 59 -8.14 8.99 -1.41
C ASP A 59 -8.30 9.04 -2.94
N GLY A 60 -9.52 8.74 -3.42
CA GLY A 60 -9.83 8.65 -4.84
C GLY A 60 -9.06 7.52 -5.54
N GLU A 61 -8.04 7.88 -6.31
CA GLU A 61 -7.18 6.95 -7.08
C GLU A 61 -5.90 6.55 -6.32
N ARG A 62 -5.72 7.03 -5.08
CA ARG A 62 -4.50 6.85 -4.30
C ARG A 62 -4.80 6.21 -2.95
N LEU A 63 -3.83 5.51 -2.37
CA LEU A 63 -3.88 5.01 -1.01
C LEU A 63 -3.00 5.84 -0.10
N THR A 64 -3.45 6.10 1.12
CA THR A 64 -2.72 6.85 2.14
C THR A 64 -2.57 5.99 3.38
N VAL A 65 -1.34 5.69 3.78
CA VAL A 65 -1.03 4.82 4.92
C VAL A 65 -0.47 5.67 6.05
N VAL A 66 -1.15 5.67 7.19
CA VAL A 66 -0.68 6.38 8.40
C VAL A 66 0.05 5.39 9.30
N ILE A 67 1.30 5.70 9.64
CA ILE A 67 2.10 4.90 10.57
C ILE A 67 1.85 5.42 12.00
N PRO A 68 1.31 4.58 12.90
CA PRO A 68 1.17 4.95 14.31
C PRO A 68 2.57 5.08 14.99
N PRO A 69 2.69 5.90 16.05
CA PRO A 69 3.96 6.18 16.73
C PRO A 69 4.55 4.97 17.46
#